data_AF-A0A1G1K304-F1
#
_entry.id   AF-A0A1G1K304-F1
#
_cell.length_a   1.000
_cell.length_b   1.000
_cell.length_c   1.000
_cell.angle_alpha   90.00
_cell.angle_beta   90.00
_cell.angle_gamma   90.00
#
_symmetry.space_group_name_H-M   'P 1'
#
loop_
_entity.id
_entity.type
_entity.pdbx_description
1 polymer ?
#
loop_
_entity_poly.entity_id
_entity_poly.type
_entity_poly.pdbx_seq_one_letter_code
_entity_poly.pdbx_strand_id
1 'polypeptide(L)'
;MNLLREIKTKLKWAFTHCPSLSERKLHEVVTYPVQDHAYIAAYWKDQSNGKGPAVSLYVCNKEVMKFDCFGEGKGHYHININQPPLVPRGEERIQLMERTREEQVKRAIFEIQKNASYFLQRNFDPRVTFFKLDKSKLETACGQAQAKLLEYAAKF
;
A
#
# COMPACT_ATOMS: atom_id res chain seq x y z
N MET A 1 17.37 -2.78 -25.71
CA MET A 1 16.70 -4.03 -25.29
C MET A 1 16.96 -4.33 -23.80
N ASN A 2 16.57 -3.47 -22.85
CA ASN A 2 16.83 -3.74 -21.41
C ASN A 2 15.90 -3.12 -20.36
N LEU A 3 14.97 -2.22 -20.71
CA LEU A 3 14.08 -1.61 -19.71
C LEU A 3 13.08 -2.61 -19.10
N LEU A 4 12.52 -3.49 -19.93
CA LEU A 4 11.57 -4.53 -19.49
C LEU A 4 12.23 -5.61 -18.61
N ARG A 5 13.55 -5.83 -18.76
CA ARG A 5 14.31 -6.80 -17.97
C ARG A 5 14.65 -6.25 -16.59
N GLU A 6 15.01 -4.97 -16.49
CA GLU A 6 15.21 -4.27 -15.21
C GLU A 6 13.92 -4.17 -14.41
N ILE A 7 12.80 -3.82 -15.05
CA ILE A 7 11.49 -3.73 -14.39
C ILE A 7 11.07 -5.10 -13.83
N LYS A 8 11.22 -6.18 -14.61
CA LYS A 8 10.94 -7.55 -14.13
C LYS A 8 11.87 -7.98 -12.98
N THR A 9 13.13 -7.54 -12.99
CA THR A 9 14.10 -7.87 -11.92
C THR A 9 13.82 -7.08 -10.64
N LYS A 10 13.50 -5.78 -10.75
CA LYS A 10 13.07 -4.93 -9.61
C LYS A 10 11.74 -5.40 -9.01
N LEU A 11 10.78 -5.85 -9.84
CA LEU A 11 9.53 -6.49 -9.42
C LEU A 11 9.80 -7.80 -8.65
N LYS A 12 10.63 -8.69 -9.19
CA LYS A 12 11.06 -9.91 -8.48
C LYS A 12 11.75 -9.60 -7.14
N TRP A 13 12.49 -8.50 -7.06
CA TRP A 13 13.16 -8.06 -5.83
C TRP A 13 12.18 -7.60 -4.75
N ALA A 14 11.15 -6.82 -5.11
CA ALA A 14 10.10 -6.39 -4.19
C ALA A 14 9.31 -7.58 -3.58
N PHE A 15 9.07 -8.64 -4.37
CA PHE A 15 8.42 -9.86 -3.88
C PHE A 15 9.32 -10.75 -3.02
N THR A 16 10.64 -10.75 -3.23
CA THR A 16 11.58 -11.63 -2.51
C THR A 16 12.07 -11.06 -1.18
N HIS A 17 12.02 -9.74 -0.98
CA HIS A 17 12.62 -9.09 0.20
C HIS A 17 11.63 -8.28 1.05
N CYS A 18 10.32 -8.36 0.77
CA CYS A 18 9.29 -7.80 1.63
C CYS A 18 8.52 -8.94 2.34
N PRO A 19 8.97 -9.40 3.52
CA PRO A 19 8.37 -10.55 4.22
C PRO A 19 6.89 -10.36 4.61
N SER A 20 6.33 -9.14 4.50
CA SER A 20 4.91 -8.87 4.78
C SER A 20 3.92 -9.44 3.77
N LEU A 21 4.36 -9.73 2.54
CA LEU A 21 3.49 -10.19 1.44
C LEU A 21 3.42 -11.72 1.33
N SER A 22 4.44 -12.45 1.80
CA SER A 22 4.52 -13.92 1.65
C SER A 22 3.70 -14.71 2.66
N GLU A 23 3.31 -14.10 3.79
CA GLU A 23 2.58 -14.79 4.87
C GLU A 23 1.06 -14.52 4.86
N ARG A 24 0.57 -13.72 3.91
CA ARG A 24 -0.84 -13.31 3.82
C ARG A 24 -1.44 -13.90 2.54
N LYS A 25 -2.69 -14.40 2.60
CA LYS A 25 -3.47 -14.76 1.39
C LYS A 25 -3.80 -13.49 0.60
N LEU A 26 -2.81 -13.03 -0.15
CA LEU A 26 -2.91 -11.90 -1.06
C LEU A 26 -3.02 -12.47 -2.47
N HIS A 27 -4.02 -12.00 -3.19
CA HIS A 27 -4.30 -12.41 -4.55
C HIS A 27 -4.07 -11.23 -5.48
N GLU A 28 -3.61 -11.53 -6.70
CA GLU A 28 -3.50 -10.56 -7.79
C GLU A 28 -2.69 -9.31 -7.38
N VAL A 29 -1.52 -9.49 -6.76
CA VAL A 29 -0.69 -8.33 -6.34
C VAL A 29 -0.10 -7.64 -7.58
N VAL A 30 -0.44 -6.37 -7.76
CA VAL A 30 0.10 -5.49 -8.80
C VAL A 30 0.80 -4.32 -8.13
N THR A 31 2.01 -3.97 -8.58
CA THR A 31 2.76 -2.85 -8.04
C THR A 31 2.99 -1.77 -9.07
N TYR A 32 2.84 -0.51 -8.65
CA TYR A 32 3.04 0.68 -9.46
C TYR A 32 4.24 1.45 -8.89
N PRO A 33 5.38 1.47 -9.61
CA PRO A 33 6.55 2.23 -9.16
C PRO A 33 6.24 3.73 -9.15
N VAL A 34 6.61 4.40 -8.05
CA VAL A 34 6.53 5.87 -7.94
C VAL A 34 7.87 6.47 -8.36
N GLN A 35 8.95 6.04 -7.71
CA GLN A 35 10.33 6.41 -8.03
C GLN A 35 11.26 5.33 -7.45
N ASP A 36 12.57 5.47 -7.60
CA ASP A 36 13.49 4.53 -6.94
C ASP A 36 13.23 4.49 -5.44
N HIS A 37 13.12 3.26 -4.92
CA HIS A 37 12.78 2.94 -3.53
C HIS A 37 11.37 3.33 -3.05
N ALA A 38 10.45 3.70 -3.94
CA ALA A 38 9.04 3.90 -3.56
C ALA A 38 8.07 3.30 -4.59
N TYR A 39 7.04 2.61 -4.10
CA TYR A 39 6.01 2.01 -4.95
C TYR A 39 4.69 1.83 -4.19
N ILE A 40 3.61 1.72 -4.95
CA ILE A 40 2.29 1.34 -4.43
C ILE A 40 2.03 -0.11 -4.79
N ALA A 41 1.55 -0.90 -3.84
CA ALA A 41 1.05 -2.26 -4.09
C ALA A 41 -0.47 -2.28 -3.96
N ALA A 42 -1.18 -2.70 -5.00
CA ALA A 42 -2.62 -2.94 -5.00
C ALA A 42 -2.89 -4.44 -5.11
N TYR A 43 -3.77 -4.97 -4.28
CA TYR A 43 -4.01 -6.42 -4.21
C TYR A 43 -5.40 -6.71 -3.66
N TRP A 44 -5.89 -7.92 -3.92
CA TRP A 44 -7.07 -8.46 -3.23
C TRP A 44 -6.61 -9.22 -1.98
N LYS A 45 -7.28 -8.99 -0.86
CA LYS A 45 -6.98 -9.67 0.40
C LYS A 45 -8.16 -10.54 0.80
N ASP A 46 -7.87 -11.81 1.08
CA ASP A 46 -8.86 -12.79 1.56
C ASP A 46 -8.41 -13.35 2.92
N GLN A 47 -8.92 -12.76 4.00
CA GLN A 47 -8.63 -13.19 5.37
C GLN A 47 -9.91 -13.36 6.18
N SER A 48 -9.84 -14.10 7.28
CA SER A 48 -10.98 -14.35 8.18
C SER A 48 -11.58 -13.08 8.77
N ASN A 49 -10.78 -12.04 8.95
CA ASN A 49 -11.19 -10.74 9.49
C ASN A 49 -11.72 -9.76 8.43
N GLY A 50 -11.76 -10.14 7.15
CA GLY A 50 -12.33 -9.31 6.09
C GLY A 50 -11.76 -9.64 4.71
N LYS A 51 -12.55 -9.30 3.69
CA LYS A 51 -12.22 -9.51 2.28
C LYS A 51 -12.48 -8.24 1.49
N GLY A 52 -11.53 -7.88 0.65
CA GLY A 52 -11.66 -6.70 -0.20
C GLY A 52 -10.36 -6.26 -0.85
N PRO A 53 -10.42 -5.21 -1.69
CA PRO A 53 -9.24 -4.53 -2.19
C PRO A 53 -8.41 -3.97 -1.03
N ALA A 54 -7.09 -4.00 -1.19
CA ALA A 54 -6.17 -3.42 -0.25
C ALA A 54 -5.01 -2.75 -0.99
N VAL A 55 -4.51 -1.66 -0.41
CA VAL A 55 -3.43 -0.87 -1.00
C VAL A 55 -2.41 -0.51 0.06
N SER A 56 -1.13 -0.61 -0.32
CA SER A 56 -0.01 -0.26 0.55
C SER A 56 0.95 0.67 -0.17
N LEU A 57 1.45 1.69 0.53
CA LEU A 57 2.59 2.50 0.09
C LEU A 57 3.86 1.94 0.73
N TYR A 58 4.84 1.62 -0.09
CA TYR A 58 6.17 1.19 0.34
C TYR A 58 7.21 2.26 0.02
N VAL A 59 8.06 2.56 1.01
CA VAL A 59 9.22 3.47 0.86
C VAL A 59 10.42 2.83 1.55
N CYS A 60 11.56 2.77 0.88
CA CYS A 60 12.79 2.14 1.38
C CYS A 60 12.55 0.73 1.96
N ASN A 61 11.70 -0.07 1.28
CA ASN A 61 11.25 -1.41 1.69
C ASN A 61 10.46 -1.49 3.01
N LYS A 62 9.94 -0.36 3.50
CA LYS A 62 9.05 -0.28 4.64
C LYS A 62 7.63 -0.02 4.15
N GLU A 63 6.67 -0.83 4.60
CA GLU A 63 5.24 -0.55 4.39
C GLU A 63 4.89 0.64 5.27
N VAL A 64 4.70 1.84 4.71
CA VAL A 64 4.49 3.07 5.50
C VAL A 64 3.01 3.26 5.81
N MET A 65 2.17 3.00 4.82
CA MET A 65 0.72 3.11 4.92
C MET A 65 0.09 1.88 4.31
N LYS A 66 -0.97 1.37 4.94
CA LYS A 66 -1.75 0.26 4.42
C LYS A 66 -3.22 0.49 4.67
N PHE A 67 -4.04 0.27 3.63
CA PHE A 67 -5.48 0.40 3.67
C PHE A 67 -6.12 -0.92 3.27
N ASP A 68 -6.99 -1.45 4.13
CA ASP A 68 -7.80 -2.64 3.90
C ASP A 68 -9.25 -2.17 3.64
N CYS A 69 -9.70 -2.15 2.37
CA CYS A 69 -11.00 -1.60 1.93
C CYS A 69 -12.07 -2.71 1.89
N PHE A 70 -12.57 -3.12 3.06
CA PHE A 70 -13.42 -4.32 3.19
C PHE A 70 -14.93 -4.05 3.15
N GLY A 71 -15.34 -2.80 2.93
CA GLY A 71 -16.74 -2.37 3.00
C GLY A 71 -17.18 -2.05 4.42
N GLU A 72 -18.48 -1.86 4.59
CA GLU A 72 -19.11 -1.25 5.76
C GLU A 72 -18.66 -1.89 7.08
N GLY A 73 -18.20 -1.05 8.02
CA GLY A 73 -17.79 -1.47 9.36
C GLY A 73 -16.53 -2.34 9.43
N LYS A 74 -15.86 -2.60 8.30
CA LYS A 74 -14.67 -3.47 8.24
C LYS A 74 -13.46 -2.80 7.59
N GLY A 75 -13.68 -1.72 6.84
CA GLY A 75 -12.62 -0.93 6.24
C GLY A 75 -11.77 -0.25 7.30
N HIS A 76 -10.45 -0.37 7.19
CA HIS A 76 -9.53 0.26 8.14
C HIS A 76 -8.15 0.44 7.51
N TYR A 77 -7.32 1.25 8.15
CA TYR A 77 -5.96 1.48 7.72
C TYR A 77 -4.97 1.53 8.88
N HIS A 78 -3.70 1.42 8.51
CA HIS A 78 -2.56 1.34 9.41
C HIS A 78 -1.52 2.36 8.96
N ILE A 79 -0.97 3.11 9.91
CA ILE A 79 0.16 4.00 9.70
C ILE A 79 1.35 3.42 10.45
N ASN A 80 2.33 2.93 9.70
CA ASN A 80 3.48 2.23 10.22
C ASN A 80 4.62 3.22 10.50
N ILE A 81 4.58 3.90 11.65
CA ILE A 81 5.67 4.82 12.05
C ILE A 81 6.89 4.09 12.61
N ASN A 82 6.72 2.86 13.08
CA ASN A 82 7.80 2.02 13.59
C ASN A 82 7.57 0.57 13.14
N GLN A 83 8.61 -0.05 12.56
CA GLN A 83 8.58 -1.45 12.15
C GLN A 83 9.72 -2.22 12.81
N PRO A 84 9.65 -2.47 14.12
CA PRO A 84 10.65 -3.28 14.80
C PRO A 84 10.55 -4.73 14.28
N PRO A 85 11.68 -5.42 14.06
CA PRO A 85 11.70 -6.75 13.45
C PRO A 85 11.04 -7.86 14.27
N LEU A 86 10.68 -7.60 15.54
CA LEU A 86 10.28 -8.62 16.51
C LEU A 86 8.94 -8.37 17.22
N VAL A 87 8.21 -7.29 16.89
CA VAL A 87 6.92 -7.01 17.53
C VAL A 87 5.80 -7.38 16.56
N PRO A 88 4.80 -8.18 17.00
CA PRO A 88 3.60 -8.42 16.20
C PRO A 88 3.01 -7.07 15.78
N ARG A 89 2.64 -6.93 14.51
CA ARG A 89 2.00 -5.73 13.94
C ARG A 89 0.60 -5.57 14.51
N GLY A 90 0.50 -5.25 15.79
CA GLY A 90 -0.69 -4.75 16.46
C GLY A 90 -0.73 -3.24 16.26
N GLU A 91 -0.86 -2.80 15.01
CA GLU A 91 -1.00 -1.38 14.73
C GLU A 91 -2.44 -0.95 14.97
N GLU A 92 -2.60 0.21 15.59
CA GLU A 92 -3.88 0.87 15.78
C GLU A 92 -4.64 0.89 14.45
N ARG A 93 -5.78 0.18 14.41
CA ARG A 93 -6.66 0.16 13.25
C ARG A 93 -7.46 1.45 13.27
N ILE A 94 -7.14 2.36 12.36
CA ILE A 94 -7.98 3.53 12.16
C ILE A 94 -9.11 3.13 11.21
N GLN A 95 -10.35 3.23 11.67
CA GLN A 95 -11.51 2.83 10.88
C GLN A 95 -11.75 3.79 9.73
N LEU A 96 -12.10 3.24 8.57
CA LEU A 96 -12.66 4.00 7.47
C LEU A 96 -14.16 4.16 7.70
N MET A 97 -14.66 5.39 7.57
CA MET A 97 -16.07 5.71 7.82
C MET A 97 -16.94 5.45 6.59
N GLU A 98 -16.31 5.36 5.42
CA GLU A 98 -16.95 5.05 4.15
C GLU A 98 -17.58 3.64 4.17
N ARG A 99 -18.77 3.52 3.57
CA ARG A 99 -19.60 2.30 3.67
C ARG A 99 -19.30 1.30 2.56
N THR A 100 -18.98 1.78 1.37
CA THR A 100 -18.69 0.89 0.23
C THR A 100 -17.20 0.68 0.05
N ARG A 101 -16.82 -0.46 -0.56
CA ARG A 101 -15.42 -0.72 -0.95
C ARG A 101 -14.89 0.37 -1.88
N GLU A 102 -15.73 0.87 -2.79
CA GLU A 102 -15.37 1.92 -3.75
C GLU A 102 -15.07 3.25 -3.08
N GLU A 103 -15.91 3.68 -2.13
CA GLU A 103 -15.66 4.90 -1.35
C GLU A 103 -14.42 4.75 -0.48
N GLN A 104 -14.22 3.59 0.15
CA GLN A 104 -13.01 3.29 0.91
C GLN A 104 -11.75 3.32 0.04
N VAL A 105 -11.81 2.80 -1.19
CA VAL A 105 -10.71 2.89 -2.16
C VAL A 105 -10.42 4.35 -2.51
N LYS A 106 -11.44 5.15 -2.80
CA LYS A 106 -11.27 6.59 -3.05
C LYS A 106 -10.63 7.29 -1.85
N ARG A 107 -11.07 6.97 -0.64
CA ARG A 107 -10.49 7.52 0.60
C ARG A 107 -9.03 7.10 0.77
N ALA A 108 -8.70 5.82 0.61
CA ALA A 108 -7.35 5.30 0.72
C ALA A 108 -6.38 6.00 -0.23
N ILE A 109 -6.79 6.20 -1.48
CA ILE A 109 -5.97 6.89 -2.49
C ILE A 109 -5.80 8.36 -2.14
N PHE A 110 -6.86 9.04 -1.70
CA PHE A 110 -6.79 10.41 -1.20
C PHE A 110 -5.79 10.53 -0.04
N GLU A 111 -5.86 9.64 0.95
CA GLU A 111 -4.96 9.63 2.10
C GLU A 111 -3.50 9.45 1.68
N ILE A 112 -3.20 8.54 0.76
CA ILE A 112 -1.84 8.36 0.23
C ILE A 112 -1.37 9.65 -0.46
N GLN A 113 -2.18 10.24 -1.34
CA GLN A 113 -1.78 11.42 -2.09
C GLN A 113 -1.57 12.66 -1.22
N LYS A 114 -2.37 12.83 -0.16
CA LYS A 114 -2.34 14.04 0.67
C LYS A 114 -1.46 13.90 1.90
N ASN A 115 -1.39 12.72 2.50
CA ASN A 115 -0.81 12.54 3.83
C ASN A 115 0.46 11.68 3.85
N ALA A 116 0.85 11.03 2.75
CA ALA A 116 2.06 10.20 2.72
C ALA A 116 3.31 10.93 3.24
N SER A 117 3.61 12.12 2.72
CA SER A 117 4.79 12.89 3.15
C SER A 117 4.77 13.24 4.64
N TYR A 118 3.59 13.50 5.20
CA TYR A 118 3.42 13.78 6.63
C TYR A 118 3.71 12.54 7.48
N PHE A 119 3.30 11.36 7.03
CA PHE A 119 3.56 10.11 7.74
C PHE A 119 4.99 9.60 7.58
N LEU A 120 5.64 9.87 6.43
CA LEU A 120 7.07 9.60 6.25
C LEU A 120 7.91 10.31 7.32
N GLN A 121 7.66 11.60 7.56
CA GLN A 121 8.39 12.42 8.54
C GLN A 121 8.26 11.95 10.00
N ARG A 122 7.30 11.08 10.30
CA ARG A 122 7.08 10.48 11.62
C ARG A 122 7.68 9.10 11.76
N ASN A 123 8.21 8.55 10.69
CA ASN A 123 8.84 7.24 10.73
C ASN A 123 10.11 7.28 11.58
N PHE A 124 10.38 6.19 12.30
CA PHE A 124 11.59 6.08 13.12
C PHE A 124 12.83 5.73 12.28
N ASP A 125 12.65 5.18 11.08
CA ASP A 125 13.76 4.91 10.16
C ASP A 125 14.14 6.20 9.40
N PRO A 126 15.34 6.76 9.62
CA PRO A 126 15.75 8.02 9.00
C PRO A 126 15.71 7.99 7.47
N ARG A 127 15.89 6.81 6.86
CA ARG A 127 15.81 6.65 5.40
C ARG A 127 14.41 6.92 4.87
N VAL A 128 13.40 6.57 5.65
CA VAL A 128 11.99 6.85 5.35
C VAL A 128 11.66 8.30 5.73
N THR A 129 12.12 8.78 6.89
CA THR A 129 11.89 10.15 7.38
C THR A 129 12.33 11.23 6.41
N PHE A 130 13.53 11.10 5.86
CA PHE A 130 14.12 12.07 4.94
C PHE A 130 13.78 11.80 3.47
N PHE A 131 13.01 10.75 3.17
CA PHE A 131 12.61 10.43 1.81
C PHE A 131 11.64 11.48 1.25
N LYS A 132 11.97 12.05 0.09
CA LYS A 132 11.10 13.00 -0.62
C LYS A 132 10.37 12.29 -1.76
N LEU A 133 9.06 12.13 -1.60
CA LEU A 133 8.19 11.63 -2.65
C LEU A 133 8.00 12.69 -3.75
N ASP A 134 8.21 12.26 -4.99
CA ASP A 134 7.83 12.98 -6.20
C ASP A 134 6.30 12.96 -6.31
N LYS A 135 5.69 14.12 -6.09
CA LYS A 135 4.24 14.26 -6.03
C LYS A 135 3.55 13.90 -7.34
N SER A 136 4.12 14.28 -8.48
CA SER A 136 3.50 14.02 -9.79
C SER A 136 3.52 12.52 -10.12
N LYS A 137 4.63 11.85 -9.81
CA LYS A 137 4.72 10.39 -9.98
C LYS A 137 3.84 9.63 -8.99
N LEU A 138 3.73 10.12 -7.74
CA LEU A 138 2.82 9.56 -6.75
C LEU A 138 1.37 9.65 -7.22
N GLU A 139 0.95 10.81 -7.73
CA GLU A 139 -0.40 11.01 -8.27
C GLU A 139 -0.68 10.05 -9.43
N THR A 140 0.27 9.87 -10.35
CA THR A 140 0.17 8.93 -11.47
C THR A 140 0.03 7.48 -10.98
N ALA A 141 0.90 7.02 -10.08
CA ALA A 141 0.85 5.67 -9.53
C ALA A 141 -0.44 5.43 -8.73
N CYS A 142 -0.91 6.43 -7.99
CA CYS A 142 -2.18 6.39 -7.28
C CYS A 142 -3.37 6.24 -8.23
N GLY A 143 -3.40 6.96 -9.35
CA GLY A 143 -4.47 6.82 -10.35
C GLY A 143 -4.52 5.41 -10.94
N GLN A 144 -3.36 4.83 -11.24
CA GLN A 144 -3.26 3.45 -11.74
C GLN A 144 -3.70 2.42 -10.69
N ALA A 145 -3.24 2.58 -9.44
CA ALA A 145 -3.65 1.73 -8.33
C ALA A 145 -5.15 1.83 -8.06
N GLN A 146 -5.72 3.03 -8.08
CA GLN A 146 -7.14 3.25 -7.90
C GLN A 146 -7.98 2.48 -8.93
N ALA A 147 -7.63 2.58 -10.21
CA ALA A 147 -8.33 1.87 -11.27
C ALA A 147 -8.33 0.35 -11.02
N LYS A 148 -7.18 -0.21 -10.60
CA LYS A 148 -7.07 -1.64 -10.29
C LYS A 148 -7.86 -2.06 -9.05
N LEU A 149 -7.85 -1.24 -8.00
CA LEU A 149 -8.62 -1.50 -6.78
C LEU A 149 -10.13 -1.47 -7.04
N LEU A 150 -10.59 -0.58 -7.92
CA LEU A 150 -11.99 -0.54 -8.34
C LEU A 150 -12.38 -1.76 -9.18
N GLU A 151 -11.49 -2.25 -10.06
CA GLU A 151 -11.68 -3.53 -10.75
C GLU A 151 -11.85 -4.67 -9.74
N TYR A 152 -11.02 -4.72 -8.69
CA TYR A 152 -11.16 -5.69 -7.60
C TYR A 152 -12.45 -5.54 -6.82
N ALA A 153 -12.89 -4.31 -6.55
CA ALA A 153 -14.13 -4.04 -5.83
C ALA A 153 -15.37 -4.48 -6.62
N ALA A 154 -15.32 -4.45 -7.94
CA ALA A 154 -16.43 -4.85 -8.82
C ALA A 154 -16.47 -6.36 -9.11
N LYS A 155 -15.31 -7.03 -9.08
CA LYS A 155 -15.17 -8.46 -9.44
C LYS A 155 -15.57 -9.42 -8.31
N PHE A 156 -15.58 -8.97 -7.06
CA PHE A 156 -15.77 -9.78 -5.85
C PHE A 156 -16.62 -9.02 -4.83
#